data_AF-A0A351FUC4-F1
#
_entry.id   AF-A0A351FUC4-F1
#
_cell.length_a   1.000
_cell.length_b   1.000
_cell.length_c   1.000
_cell.angle_alpha   90.00
_cell.angle_beta   90.00
_cell.angle_gamma   90.00
#
_symmetry.space_group_name_H-M   'P 1'
#
loop_
_entity.id
_entity.type
_entity.pdbx_description
1 polymer ?
#
loop_
_entity_poly.entity_id
_entity_poly.type
_entity_poly.pdbx_seq_one_letter_code
_entity_poly.pdbx_strand_id
1 'polypeptide(L)'
;MGSKLKCEQKDCEHEPPEMTPDFDPYSEWLGIPANEQPCDYYRLLGVTQFEDCQESIADAADERMAIVRRYQMGPKAAYTQTLLNELSAARLCLLNAATKATYDAVLRGSHSAKAPAEVPNNPPAVAAVSPTPVNPTPVSEPLGPPAVSPPPPPAPPSAAEALASDELESEQRQWPVVLISVVVVSLIAISGFIGWAAAMRERRTPVAEDPENVAVPEPSVTPPEETQEPEAFEPIVIMQEANGELNLAPATAVLYGDNLQLGTALGKDILTNWNSTDDWVEWRLKVTKPTVFQVKVTYAADKSAVASGKYELHVADATKVASVRQGTDGEFVTDEVFIAIKTSGEHTLQFKAQGSFEHFIDLMSIQLAPATGS
;
A
#
# COMPACT_ATOMS: atom_id res chain seq x y z
N MET A 1 -27.21 56.97 1.14
CA MET A 1 -27.57 55.55 1.33
C MET A 1 -26.30 54.71 1.35
N GLY A 2 -25.85 54.30 2.54
CA GLY A 2 -24.74 53.36 2.68
C GLY A 2 -25.26 52.12 3.39
N SER A 3 -25.58 51.09 2.62
CA SER A 3 -25.98 49.79 3.17
C SER A 3 -24.77 48.87 3.17
N LYS A 4 -24.31 48.57 4.39
CA LYS A 4 -23.41 47.45 4.69
C LYS A 4 -24.10 46.15 4.28
N LEU A 5 -23.43 45.33 3.47
CA LEU A 5 -23.75 43.91 3.35
C LEU A 5 -22.60 43.11 3.92
N LYS A 6 -22.99 42.27 4.86
CA LYS A 6 -22.20 41.46 5.77
C LYS A 6 -21.76 40.19 5.03
N CYS A 7 -20.46 39.91 4.97
CA CYS A 7 -19.97 38.58 4.63
C CYS A 7 -20.08 37.73 5.90
N GLU A 8 -21.10 36.87 5.91
CA GLU A 8 -21.30 35.83 6.91
C GLU A 8 -20.46 34.62 6.47
N GLN A 9 -19.56 34.22 7.36
CA GLN A 9 -18.83 32.96 7.32
C GLN A 9 -19.85 31.81 7.29
N LYS A 10 -19.80 30.94 6.28
CA LYS A 10 -20.58 29.71 6.26
C LYS A 10 -19.69 28.55 5.80
N ASP A 11 -19.29 27.76 6.79
CA ASP A 11 -19.16 26.30 6.77
C ASP A 11 -18.37 25.69 5.60
N CYS A 12 -17.08 25.43 5.84
CA CYS A 12 -16.28 24.47 5.08
C CYS A 12 -16.26 23.14 5.85
N GLU A 13 -17.35 22.39 5.77
CA GLU A 13 -17.34 20.96 6.07
C GLU A 13 -16.83 20.21 4.85
N HIS A 14 -15.71 19.49 5.04
CA HIS A 14 -15.06 18.66 4.03
C HIS A 14 -15.77 17.31 4.00
N GLU A 15 -16.89 17.24 3.29
CA GLU A 15 -17.60 16.00 3.00
C GLU A 15 -16.83 15.22 1.90
N PRO A 16 -16.65 13.88 2.03
CA PRO A 16 -16.03 13.07 0.98
C PRO A 16 -16.79 13.27 -0.34
N PRO A 17 -16.14 13.15 -1.52
CA PRO A 17 -16.79 13.46 -2.79
C PRO A 17 -18.00 12.55 -3.00
N GLU A 18 -19.20 13.10 -2.81
CA GLU A 18 -20.42 12.44 -3.23
C GLU A 18 -20.39 12.28 -4.75
N MET A 19 -20.60 11.05 -5.20
CA MET A 19 -20.71 10.70 -6.60
C MET A 19 -21.92 11.45 -7.18
N THR A 20 -21.68 12.45 -8.01
CA THR A 20 -22.76 13.27 -8.56
C THR A 20 -23.66 12.42 -9.45
N PRO A 21 -24.98 12.69 -9.51
CA PRO A 21 -25.92 11.90 -10.32
C PRO A 21 -25.65 11.93 -11.84
N ASP A 22 -24.74 12.77 -12.31
CA ASP A 22 -24.43 12.93 -13.74
C ASP A 22 -23.39 11.93 -14.27
N PHE A 23 -22.59 11.27 -13.42
CA PHE A 23 -21.62 10.28 -13.88
C PHE A 23 -21.29 9.20 -12.85
N ASP A 24 -21.66 7.96 -13.17
CA ASP A 24 -21.31 6.76 -12.40
C ASP A 24 -20.27 5.93 -13.19
N PRO A 25 -19.00 5.84 -12.72
CA PRO A 25 -17.94 5.11 -13.42
C PRO A 25 -18.17 3.59 -13.43
N TYR A 26 -18.93 3.04 -12.47
CA TYR A 26 -19.21 1.61 -12.42
C TYR A 26 -20.16 1.20 -13.55
N SER A 27 -21.22 1.96 -13.78
CA SER A 27 -22.16 1.69 -14.87
C SER A 27 -21.54 2.03 -16.24
N GLU A 28 -20.86 3.16 -16.36
CA GLU A 28 -20.32 3.65 -17.64
C GLU A 28 -19.11 2.86 -18.13
N TRP A 29 -18.21 2.40 -17.25
CA TRP A 29 -17.00 1.69 -17.65
C TRP A 29 -17.05 0.18 -17.41
N LEU A 30 -17.67 -0.24 -16.30
CA LEU A 30 -17.72 -1.65 -15.92
C LEU A 30 -19.07 -2.31 -16.24
N GLY A 31 -20.07 -1.54 -16.68
CA GLY A 31 -21.41 -2.07 -16.97
C GLY A 31 -22.12 -2.59 -15.72
N ILE A 32 -21.79 -2.04 -14.54
CA ILE A 32 -22.40 -2.41 -13.26
C ILE A 32 -23.45 -1.33 -12.91
N PRO A 33 -24.75 -1.61 -13.10
CA PRO A 33 -25.78 -0.61 -12.87
C PRO A 33 -25.97 -0.31 -11.37
N ALA A 34 -26.48 0.87 -11.04
CA ALA A 34 -26.63 1.34 -9.65
C ALA A 34 -27.49 0.41 -8.76
N ASN A 35 -28.43 -0.35 -9.33
CA ASN A 35 -29.24 -1.34 -8.59
C ASN A 35 -28.45 -2.60 -8.17
N GLU A 36 -27.24 -2.78 -8.69
CA GLU A 36 -26.30 -3.84 -8.32
C GLU A 36 -25.18 -3.34 -7.40
N GLN A 37 -25.24 -2.07 -6.96
CA GLN A 37 -24.29 -1.48 -6.02
C GLN A 37 -24.86 -1.52 -4.58
N PRO A 38 -24.04 -1.78 -3.55
CA PRO A 38 -22.60 -2.04 -3.61
C PRO A 38 -22.28 -3.43 -4.21
N CYS A 39 -21.36 -3.46 -5.17
CA CYS A 39 -20.97 -4.70 -5.84
C CYS A 39 -19.95 -5.48 -5.00
N ASP A 40 -20.05 -6.81 -5.01
CA ASP A 40 -19.01 -7.67 -4.46
C ASP A 40 -17.77 -7.72 -5.38
N TYR A 41 -16.66 -8.28 -4.90
CA TYR A 41 -15.40 -8.35 -5.64
C TYR A 41 -15.50 -9.21 -6.91
N TYR A 42 -16.33 -10.25 -6.90
CA TYR A 42 -16.56 -11.08 -8.09
C TYR A 42 -17.28 -10.27 -9.17
N ARG A 43 -18.31 -9.51 -8.78
CA ARG A 43 -19.06 -8.64 -9.68
C ARG A 43 -18.20 -7.49 -10.21
N LEU A 44 -17.34 -6.93 -9.36
CA LEU A 44 -16.42 -5.86 -9.72
C LEU A 44 -15.40 -6.32 -10.78
N LEU A 45 -14.82 -7.52 -10.60
CA LEU A 45 -13.94 -8.14 -11.61
C LEU A 45 -14.70 -8.70 -12.82
N GLY A 46 -16.01 -8.92 -12.69
CA GLY A 46 -16.84 -9.49 -13.75
C GLY A 46 -16.69 -11.00 -13.91
N VAL A 47 -16.30 -11.70 -12.85
CA VAL A 47 -16.23 -13.17 -12.79
C VAL A 47 -17.45 -13.76 -12.08
N THR A 48 -17.64 -15.07 -12.23
CA THR A 48 -18.70 -15.79 -11.49
C THR A 48 -18.44 -15.71 -9.99
N GLN A 49 -19.49 -15.57 -9.18
CA GLN A 49 -19.34 -15.62 -7.72
C GLN A 49 -18.73 -16.95 -7.28
N PHE A 50 -17.76 -16.88 -6.38
CA PHE A 50 -17.00 -18.04 -5.88
C PHE A 50 -16.17 -18.76 -6.96
N GLU A 51 -15.72 -18.05 -8.00
CA GLU A 51 -14.82 -18.59 -9.02
C GLU A 51 -13.58 -19.23 -8.37
N ASP A 52 -13.23 -20.45 -8.78
CA ASP A 52 -12.12 -21.22 -8.22
C ASP A 52 -10.86 -21.17 -9.09
N CYS A 53 -11.01 -20.88 -10.38
CA CYS A 53 -9.88 -20.77 -11.29
C CYS A 53 -9.12 -19.45 -11.05
N GLN A 54 -7.92 -19.54 -10.45
CA GLN A 54 -7.06 -18.38 -10.21
C GLN A 54 -6.66 -17.65 -11.49
N GLU A 55 -6.39 -18.39 -12.58
CA GLU A 55 -6.06 -17.81 -13.88
C GLU A 55 -7.23 -16.97 -14.41
N SER A 56 -8.46 -17.50 -14.36
CA SER A 56 -9.65 -16.75 -14.77
C SER A 56 -9.88 -15.48 -13.96
N ILE A 57 -9.55 -15.47 -12.67
CA ILE A 57 -9.65 -14.29 -11.80
C ILE A 57 -8.58 -13.26 -12.19
N ALA A 58 -7.35 -13.71 -12.44
CA ALA A 58 -6.23 -12.85 -12.81
C ALA A 58 -6.50 -12.16 -14.15
N ASP A 59 -6.93 -12.92 -15.15
CA ASP A 59 -7.24 -12.44 -16.50
C ASP A 59 -8.37 -11.42 -16.47
N ALA A 60 -9.48 -11.74 -15.79
CA ALA A 60 -10.61 -10.83 -15.67
C ALA A 60 -10.23 -9.52 -14.95
N ALA A 61 -9.39 -9.59 -13.92
CA ALA A 61 -8.88 -8.40 -13.27
C ALA A 61 -8.01 -7.53 -14.19
N ASP A 62 -7.14 -8.14 -14.99
CA ASP A 62 -6.30 -7.42 -15.95
C ASP A 62 -7.15 -6.74 -17.03
N GLU A 63 -8.15 -7.43 -17.57
CA GLU A 63 -9.10 -6.87 -18.54
C GLU A 63 -9.85 -5.66 -17.96
N ARG A 64 -10.36 -5.78 -16.74
CA ARG A 64 -11.10 -4.70 -16.06
C ARG A 64 -10.21 -3.50 -15.80
N MET A 65 -9.00 -3.73 -15.29
CA MET A 65 -8.03 -2.66 -15.06
C MET A 65 -7.62 -1.99 -16.38
N ALA A 66 -7.45 -2.74 -17.47
CA ALA A 66 -7.17 -2.19 -18.79
C ALA A 66 -8.32 -1.31 -19.32
N ILE A 67 -9.58 -1.74 -19.15
CA ILE A 67 -10.77 -0.93 -19.51
C ILE A 67 -10.72 0.43 -18.82
N VAL A 68 -10.48 0.43 -17.52
CA VAL A 68 -10.47 1.63 -16.68
C VAL A 68 -9.27 2.51 -17.00
N ARG A 69 -8.09 1.93 -17.26
CA ARG A 69 -6.87 2.65 -17.66
C ARG A 69 -7.07 3.54 -18.89
N ARG A 70 -7.93 3.17 -19.84
CA ARG A 70 -8.23 3.99 -21.04
C ARG A 70 -8.80 5.37 -20.72
N TYR A 71 -9.40 5.55 -19.54
CA TYR A 71 -10.02 6.80 -19.12
C TYR A 71 -9.14 7.63 -18.18
N GLN A 72 -7.90 7.19 -17.91
CA GLN A 72 -6.94 7.90 -17.05
C GLN A 72 -6.55 9.28 -17.60
N MET A 73 -6.62 9.48 -18.91
CA MET A 73 -6.36 10.76 -19.55
C MET A 73 -7.68 11.41 -19.94
N GLY A 74 -8.21 12.28 -19.07
CA GLY A 74 -9.43 13.04 -19.37
C GLY A 74 -10.08 13.70 -18.17
N PRO A 75 -11.23 14.39 -18.36
CA PRO A 75 -11.95 15.09 -17.29
C PRO A 75 -12.42 14.17 -16.14
N LYS A 76 -12.53 12.88 -16.42
CA LYS A 76 -13.02 11.84 -15.50
C LYS A 76 -11.89 11.03 -14.86
N ALA A 77 -10.64 11.44 -15.03
CA ALA A 77 -9.45 10.73 -14.52
C ALA A 77 -9.48 10.49 -13.01
N ALA A 78 -10.11 11.39 -12.24
CA ALA A 78 -10.26 11.25 -10.78
C ALA A 78 -11.01 9.96 -10.39
N TYR A 79 -12.06 9.59 -11.15
CA TYR A 79 -12.83 8.36 -10.90
C TYR A 79 -12.03 7.10 -11.24
N THR A 80 -11.08 7.21 -12.16
CA THR A 80 -10.26 6.10 -12.64
C THR A 80 -9.35 5.57 -11.54
N GLN A 81 -8.74 6.45 -10.75
CA GLN A 81 -7.84 6.02 -9.67
C GLN A 81 -8.59 5.25 -8.57
N THR A 82 -9.74 5.76 -8.12
CA THR A 82 -10.58 5.09 -7.13
C THR A 82 -10.95 3.69 -7.61
N LEU A 83 -11.42 3.58 -8.85
CA LEU A 83 -11.85 2.31 -9.41
C LEU A 83 -10.68 1.32 -9.63
N LEU A 84 -9.49 1.81 -10.00
CA LEU A 84 -8.30 0.98 -10.11
C LEU A 84 -7.84 0.45 -8.75
N ASN A 85 -7.93 1.25 -7.69
CA ASN A 85 -7.62 0.81 -6.34
C ASN A 85 -8.57 -0.31 -5.88
N GLU A 86 -9.87 -0.17 -6.18
CA GLU A 86 -10.87 -1.20 -5.87
C GLU A 86 -10.67 -2.48 -6.68
N LEU A 87 -10.37 -2.36 -7.98
CA LEU A 87 -10.06 -3.49 -8.84
C LEU A 87 -8.80 -4.23 -8.38
N SER A 88 -7.76 -3.51 -7.94
CA SER A 88 -6.58 -4.14 -7.35
C SER A 88 -6.92 -4.88 -6.05
N ALA A 89 -7.71 -4.27 -5.17
CA ALA A 89 -8.11 -4.91 -3.91
C ALA A 89 -8.91 -6.20 -4.17
N ALA A 90 -9.82 -6.19 -5.15
CA ALA A 90 -10.59 -7.36 -5.54
C ALA A 90 -9.70 -8.47 -6.13
N ARG A 91 -8.79 -8.13 -7.05
CA ARG A 91 -7.83 -9.08 -7.64
C ARG A 91 -7.02 -9.78 -6.55
N LEU A 92 -6.43 -9.00 -5.64
CA LEU A 92 -5.57 -9.52 -4.59
C LEU A 92 -6.33 -10.40 -3.59
N CYS A 93 -7.53 -9.96 -3.18
CA CYS A 93 -8.38 -10.71 -2.28
C CYS A 93 -8.75 -12.09 -2.86
N LEU A 94 -9.12 -12.14 -4.15
CA LEU A 94 -9.63 -13.34 -4.80
C LEU A 94 -8.51 -14.28 -5.30
N LEU A 95 -7.32 -13.77 -5.60
CA LEU A 95 -6.18 -14.61 -6.01
C LEU A 95 -5.48 -15.30 -4.83
N ASN A 96 -5.53 -14.73 -3.62
CA ASN A 96 -4.99 -15.36 -2.43
C ASN A 96 -6.02 -16.29 -1.77
N ALA A 97 -5.68 -17.58 -1.66
CA ALA A 97 -6.60 -18.62 -1.16
C ALA A 97 -7.12 -18.36 0.26
N ALA A 98 -6.30 -17.80 1.16
CA ALA A 98 -6.69 -17.55 2.54
C ALA A 98 -7.62 -16.34 2.66
N THR A 99 -7.32 -15.25 1.95
CA THR A 99 -8.18 -14.05 1.91
C THR A 99 -9.48 -14.33 1.18
N LYS A 100 -9.44 -15.06 0.07
CA LYS A 100 -10.63 -15.51 -0.66
C LYS A 100 -11.53 -16.35 0.24
N ALA A 101 -10.99 -17.34 0.96
CA ALA A 101 -11.79 -18.19 1.84
C ALA A 101 -12.50 -17.39 2.96
N THR A 102 -11.81 -16.39 3.52
CA THR A 102 -12.36 -15.49 4.55
C THR A 102 -13.45 -14.60 3.96
N TYR A 103 -13.18 -14.01 2.80
CA TYR A 103 -14.13 -13.17 2.07
C TYR A 103 -15.39 -13.95 1.69
N ASP A 104 -15.23 -15.16 1.16
CA ASP A 104 -16.32 -16.04 0.77
C ASP A 104 -17.20 -16.46 1.94
N ALA A 105 -16.61 -16.65 3.13
CA ALA A 105 -17.36 -16.95 4.34
C ALA A 105 -18.29 -15.78 4.72
N VAL A 106 -17.78 -14.54 4.64
CA VAL A 106 -18.57 -13.32 4.89
C VAL A 106 -19.68 -13.16 3.85
N LEU A 107 -19.35 -13.38 2.57
CA LEU A 107 -20.29 -13.25 1.47
C LEU A 107 -21.43 -14.28 1.61
N ARG A 108 -21.11 -15.55 1.88
CA ARG A 108 -22.11 -16.60 2.16
C ARG A 108 -23.00 -16.28 3.36
N GLY A 109 -22.43 -15.76 4.45
CA GLY A 109 -23.21 -15.35 5.62
C GLY A 109 -24.22 -14.23 5.31
N SER A 110 -23.83 -13.30 4.45
CA SER A 110 -24.69 -12.19 4.01
C SER A 110 -25.82 -12.67 3.09
N HIS A 111 -25.58 -13.67 2.25
CA HIS A 111 -26.61 -14.29 1.40
C HIS A 111 -27.59 -15.16 2.20
N SER A 112 -27.12 -15.90 3.21
CA SER A 112 -28.01 -16.70 4.08
C SER A 112 -28.94 -15.84 4.94
N ALA A 113 -28.53 -14.61 5.30
CA ALA A 113 -29.39 -13.66 6.02
C ALA A 113 -30.45 -12.99 5.12
N LYS A 114 -30.28 -13.00 3.79
CA LYS A 114 -31.18 -12.37 2.81
C LYS A 114 -32.14 -13.37 2.14
N ALA A 115 -31.99 -14.67 2.37
CA ALA A 115 -32.98 -15.65 1.97
C ALA A 115 -34.27 -15.44 2.79
N PRO A 116 -35.44 -15.22 2.17
CA PRO A 116 -36.71 -15.24 2.89
C PRO A 116 -36.80 -16.58 3.62
N ALA A 117 -37.03 -16.52 4.93
CA ALA A 117 -37.42 -17.70 5.68
C ALA A 117 -38.63 -18.33 4.99
N GLU A 118 -38.40 -19.41 4.23
CA GLU A 118 -39.45 -20.32 3.82
C GLU A 118 -40.03 -20.87 5.11
N VAL A 119 -41.13 -20.25 5.53
CA VAL A 119 -42.00 -20.73 6.58
C VAL A 119 -42.43 -22.14 6.19
N PRO A 120 -42.07 -23.20 6.93
CA PRO A 120 -42.63 -24.51 6.67
C PRO A 120 -44.13 -24.43 6.96
N ASN A 121 -44.94 -24.30 5.91
CA ASN A 121 -46.39 -24.35 5.98
C ASN A 121 -46.79 -25.80 6.23
N ASN A 122 -46.85 -26.19 7.51
CA ASN A 122 -47.51 -27.43 7.91
C ASN A 122 -48.84 -27.08 8.62
N PRO A 123 -50.01 -27.56 8.14
CA PRO A 123 -51.29 -27.30 8.79
C PRO A 123 -51.41 -27.97 10.18
N PRO A 124 -52.23 -27.43 11.10
CA PRO A 124 -52.31 -27.91 12.46
C PRO A 124 -53.18 -29.17 12.57
N ALA A 125 -52.58 -30.29 12.99
CA ALA A 125 -53.31 -31.46 13.46
C ALA A 125 -53.30 -31.47 15.00
N VAL A 126 -54.48 -31.23 15.55
CA VAL A 126 -54.82 -31.25 16.97
C VAL A 126 -54.92 -32.71 17.44
N ALA A 127 -54.21 -33.08 18.51
CA ALA A 127 -54.59 -34.06 19.55
C ALA A 127 -53.36 -34.39 20.41
N ALA A 128 -53.40 -34.58 21.71
CA ALA A 128 -54.30 -34.25 22.80
C ALA A 128 -53.53 -34.67 24.08
N VAL A 129 -53.62 -33.85 25.14
CA VAL A 129 -53.68 -34.19 26.59
C VAL A 129 -52.58 -35.11 27.21
N SER A 130 -51.97 -34.83 28.36
CA SER A 130 -52.51 -34.27 29.61
C SER A 130 -51.40 -33.70 30.52
N PRO A 131 -51.72 -32.73 31.39
CA PRO A 131 -50.86 -32.19 32.45
C PRO A 131 -51.16 -32.84 33.81
N THR A 132 -50.25 -32.77 34.78
CA THR A 132 -50.55 -32.87 36.22
C THR A 132 -49.36 -32.36 37.07
N PRO A 133 -49.58 -31.99 38.35
CA PRO A 133 -49.29 -30.65 38.86
C PRO A 133 -48.48 -30.70 40.18
N VAL A 134 -48.56 -29.62 40.98
CA VAL A 134 -48.23 -29.46 42.42
C VAL A 134 -46.74 -29.43 42.80
N ASN A 135 -46.20 -28.51 43.60
CA ASN A 135 -46.75 -27.51 44.54
C ASN A 135 -45.65 -26.46 44.85
N PRO A 136 -45.97 -25.25 45.37
CA PRO A 136 -45.01 -24.18 45.65
C PRO A 136 -44.63 -24.03 47.14
N THR A 137 -43.78 -23.01 47.39
CA THR A 137 -43.52 -22.23 48.64
C THR A 137 -42.60 -22.83 49.72
N PRO A 138 -41.93 -22.03 50.61
CA PRO A 138 -41.92 -20.56 50.75
C PRO A 138 -40.56 -19.84 51.07
N VAL A 139 -40.51 -18.55 50.69
CA VAL A 139 -40.10 -17.32 51.43
C VAL A 139 -38.89 -17.35 52.38
N SER A 140 -37.93 -16.43 52.14
CA SER A 140 -37.42 -15.48 53.16
C SER A 140 -36.73 -14.27 52.48
N GLU A 141 -37.24 -13.09 52.81
CA GLU A 141 -36.80 -11.72 52.48
C GLU A 141 -35.86 -11.20 53.60
N PRO A 142 -35.58 -9.88 53.72
CA PRO A 142 -34.66 -8.99 52.99
C PRO A 142 -33.35 -8.74 53.77
N LEU A 143 -32.40 -7.98 53.21
CA LEU A 143 -31.68 -6.88 53.88
C LEU A 143 -30.79 -6.15 52.86
N GLY A 144 -30.96 -4.83 52.75
CA GLY A 144 -30.13 -3.93 51.95
C GLY A 144 -28.78 -3.57 52.61
N PRO A 145 -28.14 -2.46 52.21
CA PRO A 145 -26.81 -2.44 51.57
C PRO A 145 -25.67 -1.99 52.53
N PRO A 146 -24.42 -1.79 52.05
CA PRO A 146 -24.09 -0.44 51.58
C PRO A 146 -23.14 -0.36 50.37
N ALA A 147 -23.19 0.82 49.74
CA ALA A 147 -22.30 1.31 48.70
C ALA A 147 -20.82 1.32 49.14
N VAL A 148 -19.94 0.96 48.22
CA VAL A 148 -18.48 1.12 48.37
C VAL A 148 -18.04 2.26 47.44
N SER A 149 -17.51 3.31 48.05
CA SER A 149 -17.00 4.52 47.42
C SER A 149 -15.76 4.26 46.55
N PRO A 150 -15.49 5.09 45.50
CA PRO A 150 -14.25 5.03 44.74
C PRO A 150 -13.05 5.63 45.51
N PRO A 151 -11.80 5.23 45.19
CA PRO A 151 -10.59 5.69 45.87
C PRO A 151 -10.18 7.13 45.46
N PRO A 152 -9.42 7.85 46.31
CA PRO A 152 -8.94 9.21 46.04
C PRO A 152 -7.68 9.23 45.13
N PRO A 153 -7.41 10.37 44.44
CA PRO A 153 -6.20 10.55 43.63
C PRO A 153 -4.95 10.85 44.49
N PRO A 154 -3.74 10.58 43.98
CA PRO A 154 -2.49 10.90 44.67
C PRO A 154 -2.21 12.42 44.68
N ALA A 155 -1.70 12.91 45.81
CA ALA A 155 -1.31 14.29 46.04
C ALA A 155 0.01 14.66 45.30
N PRO A 156 0.21 15.95 44.93
CA PRO A 156 1.46 16.43 44.34
C PRO A 156 2.56 16.66 45.41
N PRO A 157 3.84 16.47 45.10
CA PRO A 157 4.91 17.00 45.94
C PRO A 157 5.00 18.52 45.76
N SER A 158 4.86 19.24 46.87
CA SER A 158 5.06 20.69 46.95
C SER A 158 6.41 21.02 47.58
N ALA A 159 7.15 21.85 46.84
CA ALA A 159 8.05 22.92 47.26
C ALA A 159 9.44 22.61 47.88
N ALA A 160 10.41 23.31 47.26
CA ALA A 160 11.69 23.80 47.79
C ALA A 160 12.81 22.74 47.88
N GLU A 161 14.02 22.95 47.37
CA GLU A 161 14.81 24.18 47.35
C GLU A 161 15.78 24.26 46.15
N ALA A 162 16.04 25.52 45.78
CA ALA A 162 17.32 26.10 45.34
C ALA A 162 17.95 25.60 44.03
N LEU A 163 17.90 26.39 42.96
CA LEU A 163 18.85 27.49 42.67
C LEU A 163 20.31 27.02 42.62
N ALA A 164 20.81 26.74 41.43
CA ALA A 164 22.19 27.02 41.06
C ALA A 164 22.36 26.99 39.53
N SER A 165 22.64 28.19 38.98
CA SER A 165 23.60 28.50 37.90
C SER A 165 23.60 27.61 36.65
N ASP A 166 23.22 28.13 35.48
CA ASP A 166 24.09 28.95 34.61
C ASP A 166 25.27 28.11 34.10
N GLU A 167 25.11 27.47 32.94
CA GLU A 167 26.22 27.25 32.02
C GLU A 167 25.68 26.99 30.60
N LEU A 168 25.57 28.09 29.86
CA LEU A 168 25.61 28.10 28.41
C LEU A 168 27.09 27.99 28.00
N GLU A 169 27.56 26.83 27.58
CA GLU A 169 28.79 26.74 26.79
C GLU A 169 28.47 26.45 25.32
N SER A 170 28.48 27.56 24.58
CA SER A 170 28.78 27.69 23.17
C SER A 170 30.24 27.33 22.85
N GLU A 171 30.52 27.13 21.56
CA GLU A 171 31.84 27.02 20.89
C GLU A 171 32.37 25.55 20.82
N GLN A 172 33.01 25.05 19.76
CA GLN A 172 33.73 25.72 18.68
C GLN A 172 34.05 24.73 17.54
N ARG A 173 34.03 25.21 16.31
CA ARG A 173 34.54 24.53 15.10
C ARG A 173 36.07 24.38 15.16
N GLN A 174 36.58 23.17 14.91
CA GLN A 174 37.93 22.95 14.36
C GLN A 174 38.01 21.67 13.51
N TRP A 175 37.99 21.84 12.18
CA TRP A 175 38.74 21.02 11.20
C TRP A 175 40.20 21.57 11.14
N PRO A 176 41.26 20.90 10.60
CA PRO A 176 41.30 19.77 9.65
C PRO A 176 42.51 18.78 9.74
N VAL A 177 42.36 17.45 9.58
CA VAL A 177 43.43 16.58 8.97
C VAL A 177 42.82 15.30 8.36
N VAL A 178 42.10 15.36 7.24
CA VAL A 178 41.92 14.18 6.35
C VAL A 178 41.75 14.65 4.90
N LEU A 179 42.79 15.27 4.31
CA LEU A 179 42.80 15.68 2.89
C LEU A 179 43.93 15.04 2.06
N ILE A 180 44.61 14.00 2.57
CA ILE A 180 45.77 13.40 1.86
C ILE A 180 45.53 11.94 1.38
N SER A 181 44.42 11.28 1.74
CA SER A 181 44.17 9.88 1.32
C SER A 181 43.44 9.69 -0.01
N VAL A 182 42.82 10.73 -0.59
CA VAL A 182 41.94 10.59 -1.77
C VAL A 182 42.67 10.60 -3.13
N VAL A 183 43.93 11.04 -3.18
CA VAL A 183 44.65 11.20 -4.47
C VAL A 183 45.36 9.91 -4.92
N VAL A 184 45.74 9.00 -4.03
CA VAL A 184 46.50 7.78 -4.40
C VAL A 184 45.59 6.62 -4.83
N VAL A 185 44.37 6.51 -4.30
CA VAL A 185 43.42 5.44 -4.67
C VAL A 185 42.75 5.73 -6.03
N SER A 186 42.58 7.01 -6.38
CA SER A 186 41.96 7.44 -7.63
C SER A 186 42.81 7.16 -8.88
N LEU A 187 44.14 7.03 -8.76
CA LEU A 187 45.03 6.75 -9.89
C LEU A 187 45.17 5.26 -10.22
N ILE A 188 44.82 4.36 -9.30
CA ILE A 188 44.85 2.91 -9.53
C ILE A 188 43.53 2.43 -10.17
N ALA A 189 42.40 3.10 -9.89
CA ALA A 189 41.11 2.75 -10.48
C ALA A 189 40.96 3.15 -11.96
N ILE A 190 41.63 4.22 -12.40
CA ILE A 190 41.52 4.71 -13.80
C ILE A 190 42.41 3.91 -14.76
N SER A 191 43.53 3.33 -14.29
CA SER A 191 44.40 2.48 -15.12
C SER A 191 43.86 1.07 -15.34
N GLY A 192 43.03 0.55 -14.43
CA GLY A 192 42.34 -0.73 -14.59
C GLY A 192 41.18 -0.72 -15.59
N PHE A 193 40.53 0.43 -15.79
CA PHE A 193 39.34 0.54 -16.64
C PHE A 193 39.67 0.69 -18.13
N ILE A 194 40.81 1.28 -18.50
CA ILE A 194 41.24 1.42 -19.90
C ILE A 194 41.76 0.08 -20.47
N GLY A 195 42.34 -0.78 -19.63
CA GLY A 195 42.78 -2.12 -20.03
C GLY A 195 41.64 -3.13 -20.25
N TRP A 196 40.54 -3.00 -19.50
CA TRP A 196 39.38 -3.88 -19.62
C TRP A 196 38.54 -3.59 -20.88
N ALA A 197 38.45 -2.33 -21.31
CA ALA A 197 37.69 -1.91 -22.50
C ALA A 197 38.37 -2.26 -23.85
N ALA A 198 39.70 -2.50 -23.85
CA ALA A 198 40.43 -2.91 -25.07
C ALA A 198 40.37 -4.43 -25.33
N ALA A 199 39.99 -5.25 -24.35
CA ALA A 199 40.00 -6.71 -24.45
C ALA A 199 38.66 -7.33 -24.91
N MET A 200 37.58 -6.55 -25.06
CA MET A 200 36.26 -7.05 -25.49
C MET A 200 35.84 -6.64 -26.91
N ARG A 201 36.76 -6.12 -27.72
CA ARG A 201 36.50 -5.72 -29.11
C ARG A 201 37.26 -6.54 -30.17
N GLU A 202 37.84 -7.68 -29.80
CA GLU A 202 38.59 -8.56 -30.70
C GLU A 202 38.14 -10.03 -30.57
N ARG A 203 36.88 -10.29 -30.95
CA ARG A 203 36.45 -11.61 -31.44
C ARG A 203 35.53 -11.44 -32.66
N ARG A 204 36.07 -10.82 -33.70
CA ARG A 204 35.61 -11.00 -35.09
C ARG A 204 36.83 -11.25 -35.96
N THR A 205 37.23 -12.52 -36.06
CA THR A 205 38.08 -12.95 -37.17
C THR A 205 37.18 -13.35 -38.34
N PRO A 206 37.41 -12.82 -39.55
CA PRO A 206 36.82 -13.33 -40.78
C PRO A 206 37.60 -14.57 -41.22
N VAL A 207 36.93 -15.68 -41.50
CA VAL A 207 37.56 -16.84 -42.15
C VAL A 207 36.81 -17.15 -43.44
N ALA A 208 37.62 -17.46 -44.44
CA ALA A 208 37.41 -17.36 -45.87
C ALA A 208 36.40 -18.34 -46.48
N GLU A 209 35.93 -17.96 -47.68
CA GLU A 209 35.28 -18.81 -48.67
C GLU A 209 36.18 -20.00 -49.08
N ASP A 210 35.58 -21.19 -49.18
CA ASP A 210 35.87 -22.19 -50.22
C ASP A 210 34.58 -23.02 -50.45
N PRO A 211 34.15 -23.30 -51.69
CA PRO A 211 32.84 -23.87 -51.99
C PRO A 211 32.95 -25.37 -52.25
N GLU A 212 32.27 -26.21 -51.46
CA GLU A 212 31.98 -27.56 -51.91
C GLU A 212 30.57 -28.02 -51.53
N ASN A 213 29.80 -28.19 -52.60
CA ASN A 213 28.45 -28.69 -52.74
C ASN A 213 28.32 -30.14 -52.23
N VAL A 214 27.44 -30.38 -51.26
CA VAL A 214 26.72 -31.65 -51.12
C VAL A 214 25.27 -31.38 -50.74
N ALA A 215 24.41 -31.41 -51.76
CA ALA A 215 22.96 -31.51 -51.60
C ALA A 215 22.56 -32.84 -50.94
N VAL A 216 21.80 -32.77 -49.85
CA VAL A 216 20.98 -33.87 -49.31
C VAL A 216 19.67 -33.23 -48.76
N PRO A 217 18.48 -33.80 -49.03
CA PRO A 217 17.23 -33.05 -49.09
C PRO A 217 16.58 -32.81 -47.71
N GLU A 218 15.79 -31.74 -47.65
CA GLU A 218 14.89 -31.37 -46.54
C GLU A 218 14.03 -32.55 -46.06
N PRO A 219 13.90 -32.72 -44.73
CA PRO A 219 12.64 -33.11 -44.12
C PRO A 219 12.00 -31.90 -43.43
N SER A 220 10.71 -31.67 -43.73
CA SER A 220 9.87 -30.63 -43.12
C SER A 220 10.03 -30.58 -41.61
N VAL A 221 10.56 -29.47 -41.10
CA VAL A 221 10.41 -29.06 -39.71
C VAL A 221 9.49 -27.85 -39.72
N THR A 222 8.30 -28.05 -39.21
CA THR A 222 7.34 -27.02 -38.81
C THR A 222 8.06 -25.84 -38.14
N PRO A 223 7.73 -24.57 -38.44
CA PRO A 223 8.30 -23.44 -37.72
C PRO A 223 8.11 -23.63 -36.21
N PRO A 224 9.13 -23.43 -35.37
CA PRO A 224 8.96 -23.49 -33.93
C PRO A 224 8.02 -22.36 -33.53
N GLU A 225 7.04 -22.74 -32.72
CA GLU A 225 6.14 -21.89 -31.96
C GLU A 225 6.90 -20.67 -31.44
N GLU A 226 6.42 -19.50 -31.84
CA GLU A 226 6.86 -18.19 -31.40
C GLU A 226 6.88 -18.22 -29.87
N THR A 227 8.09 -18.34 -29.31
CA THR A 227 8.32 -18.20 -27.88
C THR A 227 7.87 -16.79 -27.55
N GLN A 228 6.68 -16.66 -26.95
CA GLN A 228 6.23 -15.42 -26.35
C GLN A 228 7.28 -15.02 -25.32
N GLU A 229 8.11 -14.05 -25.71
CA GLU A 229 8.93 -13.26 -24.80
C GLU A 229 7.98 -12.71 -23.73
N PRO A 230 8.23 -12.95 -22.43
CA PRO A 230 7.28 -12.57 -21.40
C PRO A 230 7.04 -11.07 -21.51
N GLU A 231 5.80 -10.67 -21.79
CA GLU A 231 5.41 -9.27 -21.85
C GLU A 231 5.90 -8.60 -20.56
N ALA A 232 6.92 -7.75 -20.69
CA ALA A 232 7.43 -6.99 -19.57
C ALA A 232 6.31 -6.05 -19.14
N PHE A 233 5.54 -6.45 -18.11
CA PHE A 233 4.49 -5.65 -17.51
C PHE A 233 5.00 -4.22 -17.31
N GLU A 234 4.43 -3.26 -18.05
CA GLU A 234 4.84 -1.87 -17.93
C GLU A 234 4.56 -1.40 -16.48
N PRO A 235 5.58 -0.94 -15.74
CA PRO A 235 5.40 -0.59 -14.33
C PRO A 235 4.42 0.57 -14.18
N ILE A 236 3.47 0.43 -13.28
CA ILE A 236 2.41 1.41 -13.01
C ILE A 236 3.04 2.76 -12.62
N VAL A 237 2.70 3.82 -13.36
CA VAL A 237 3.13 5.19 -13.05
C VAL A 237 2.07 5.90 -12.22
N ILE A 238 2.43 6.32 -11.02
CA ILE A 238 1.53 7.00 -10.08
C ILE A 238 1.49 8.50 -10.40
N MET A 239 0.31 8.99 -10.74
CA MET A 239 0.13 10.39 -11.16
C MET A 239 -0.10 11.28 -9.94
N GLN A 240 0.51 12.48 -9.93
CA GLN A 240 0.23 13.47 -8.90
C GLN A 240 -1.20 13.98 -9.04
N GLU A 241 -1.96 13.89 -7.94
CA GLU A 241 -3.36 14.27 -7.87
C GLU A 241 -3.55 15.78 -7.99
N ALA A 242 -4.80 16.22 -8.20
CA ALA A 242 -5.11 17.64 -8.40
C ALA A 242 -4.75 18.49 -7.17
N ASN A 243 -4.94 17.93 -5.97
CA ASN A 243 -4.53 18.50 -4.68
C ASN A 243 -2.99 18.52 -4.49
N GLY A 244 -2.24 17.91 -5.41
CA GLY A 244 -0.79 17.83 -5.40
C GLY A 244 -0.26 16.60 -4.66
N GLU A 245 -1.10 15.70 -4.17
CA GLU A 245 -0.67 14.50 -3.45
C GLU A 245 -0.21 13.38 -4.39
N LEU A 246 0.65 12.51 -3.89
CA LEU A 246 0.99 11.22 -4.50
C LEU A 246 0.77 10.14 -3.45
N ASN A 247 -0.09 9.17 -3.77
CA ASN A 247 -0.42 8.05 -2.90
C ASN A 247 0.28 6.79 -3.41
N LEU A 248 1.30 6.33 -2.69
CA LEU A 248 2.11 5.16 -3.05
C LEU A 248 1.61 3.96 -2.23
N ALA A 249 0.82 3.12 -2.87
CA ALA A 249 0.29 1.90 -2.28
C ALA A 249 1.30 0.74 -2.42
N PRO A 250 1.40 -0.16 -1.42
CA PRO A 250 2.14 -1.42 -1.52
C PRO A 250 1.92 -2.20 -2.83
N ALA A 251 0.67 -2.28 -3.29
CA ALA A 251 0.29 -3.06 -4.47
C ALA A 251 0.83 -2.50 -5.81
N THR A 252 1.21 -1.23 -5.85
CA THR A 252 1.77 -0.59 -7.06
C THR A 252 3.29 -0.51 -7.03
N ALA A 253 3.92 -1.07 -5.99
CA ALA A 253 5.36 -1.12 -5.86
C ALA A 253 5.96 -2.21 -6.77
N VAL A 254 7.12 -1.91 -7.36
CA VAL A 254 8.03 -2.93 -7.87
C VAL A 254 8.88 -3.40 -6.71
N LEU A 255 8.89 -4.70 -6.45
CA LEU A 255 9.63 -5.32 -5.36
C LEU A 255 10.98 -5.83 -5.89
N TYR A 256 12.04 -5.59 -5.13
CA TYR A 256 13.39 -6.07 -5.41
C TYR A 256 13.89 -6.85 -4.20
N GLY A 257 14.59 -7.95 -4.45
CA GLY A 257 14.96 -8.94 -3.45
C GLY A 257 14.02 -10.14 -3.45
N ASP A 258 14.29 -11.09 -2.58
CA ASP A 258 13.65 -12.42 -2.62
C ASP A 258 12.58 -12.60 -1.52
N ASN A 259 12.57 -11.74 -0.50
CA ASN A 259 11.74 -11.97 0.68
C ASN A 259 10.47 -11.13 0.71
N LEU A 260 10.51 -9.92 0.13
CA LEU A 260 9.39 -8.99 0.14
C LEU A 260 8.14 -9.59 -0.46
N GLN A 261 7.03 -9.45 0.26
CA GLN A 261 5.73 -9.95 -0.16
C GLN A 261 4.66 -8.91 0.06
N LEU A 262 3.66 -8.91 -0.82
CA LEU A 262 2.43 -8.18 -0.60
C LEU A 262 1.53 -9.02 0.30
N GLY A 263 1.16 -8.46 1.44
CA GLY A 263 0.24 -9.05 2.42
C GLY A 263 -0.93 -8.13 2.72
N THR A 264 -1.71 -8.48 3.73
CA THR A 264 -2.87 -7.68 4.16
C THR A 264 -2.89 -7.58 5.68
N ALA A 265 -3.02 -6.36 6.20
CA ALA A 265 -3.26 -6.09 7.61
C ALA A 265 -4.40 -5.07 7.76
N LEU A 266 -5.32 -5.31 8.69
CA LEU A 266 -6.49 -4.44 8.93
C LEU A 266 -7.33 -4.16 7.67
N GLY A 267 -7.40 -5.12 6.74
CA GLY A 267 -8.12 -4.97 5.47
C GLY A 267 -7.45 -4.04 4.46
N LYS A 268 -6.18 -3.69 4.67
CA LYS A 268 -5.36 -2.88 3.76
C LYS A 268 -4.12 -3.66 3.32
N ASP A 269 -3.67 -3.39 2.10
CA ASP A 269 -2.44 -3.99 1.58
C ASP A 269 -1.23 -3.47 2.36
N ILE A 270 -0.29 -4.39 2.64
CA ILE A 270 1.00 -4.07 3.27
C ILE A 270 2.13 -4.77 2.53
N LEU A 271 3.32 -4.18 2.54
CA LEU A 271 4.54 -4.92 2.22
C LEU A 271 5.06 -5.55 3.52
N THR A 272 5.20 -6.86 3.51
CA THR A 272 5.59 -7.66 4.66
C THR A 272 6.77 -8.58 4.31
N ASN A 273 7.22 -9.36 5.29
CA ASN A 273 8.37 -10.27 5.20
C ASN A 273 9.67 -9.57 4.78
N TRP A 274 9.81 -8.30 5.13
CA TRP A 274 11.02 -7.54 4.87
C TRP A 274 12.10 -7.92 5.88
N ASN A 275 12.94 -8.91 5.55
CA ASN A 275 13.89 -9.52 6.47
C ASN A 275 15.37 -9.35 6.05
N SER A 276 15.62 -8.76 4.88
CA SER A 276 16.96 -8.42 4.40
C SER A 276 17.10 -6.93 4.08
N THR A 277 18.30 -6.39 4.25
CA THR A 277 18.66 -5.04 3.75
C THR A 277 18.87 -5.00 2.25
N ASP A 278 19.01 -6.15 1.59
CA ASP A 278 19.07 -6.26 0.13
C ASP A 278 17.68 -6.19 -0.51
N ASP A 279 16.62 -6.35 0.30
CA ASP A 279 15.25 -6.17 -0.13
C ASP A 279 14.90 -4.67 -0.15
N TRP A 280 14.27 -4.21 -1.23
CA TRP A 280 13.82 -2.83 -1.37
C TRP A 280 12.66 -2.70 -2.35
N VAL A 281 12.00 -1.55 -2.32
CA VAL A 281 10.84 -1.30 -3.18
C VAL A 281 10.93 0.02 -3.92
N GLU A 282 10.25 0.06 -5.05
CA GLU A 282 10.29 1.17 -5.98
C GLU A 282 8.89 1.53 -6.47
N TRP A 283 8.60 2.83 -6.52
CA TRP A 283 7.44 3.35 -7.23
C TRP A 283 7.88 4.30 -8.33
N ARG A 284 7.18 4.24 -9.47
CA ARG A 284 7.28 5.26 -10.51
C ARG A 284 6.20 6.31 -10.28
N LEU A 285 6.57 7.58 -10.37
CA LEU A 285 5.68 8.70 -10.12
C LEU A 285 5.81 9.76 -11.22
N LYS A 286 4.69 10.41 -11.57
CA LYS A 286 4.65 11.57 -12.45
C LYS A 286 4.33 12.82 -11.62
N VAL A 287 5.33 13.66 -11.41
CA VAL A 287 5.18 14.93 -10.70
C VAL A 287 4.82 16.02 -11.70
N THR A 288 3.67 16.65 -11.52
CA THR A 288 3.20 17.77 -12.36
C THR A 288 3.52 19.13 -11.73
N LYS A 289 3.49 19.20 -10.40
CA LYS A 289 3.76 20.38 -9.57
C LYS A 289 4.92 20.07 -8.61
N PRO A 290 6.16 20.39 -9.01
CA PRO A 290 7.35 20.19 -8.18
C PRO A 290 7.28 21.08 -6.95
N THR A 291 7.60 20.52 -5.78
CA THR A 291 7.54 21.22 -4.49
C THR A 291 8.36 20.47 -3.43
N VAL A 292 8.38 21.02 -2.22
CA VAL A 292 8.71 20.25 -1.03
C VAL A 292 7.47 19.45 -0.64
N PHE A 293 7.63 18.14 -0.52
CA PHE A 293 6.60 17.23 -0.07
C PHE A 293 6.83 16.87 1.39
N GLN A 294 5.77 16.92 2.19
CA GLN A 294 5.67 16.20 3.44
C GLN A 294 5.34 14.73 3.10
N VAL A 295 6.28 13.84 3.36
CA VAL A 295 6.17 12.41 3.14
C VAL A 295 5.73 11.77 4.45
N LYS A 296 4.55 11.16 4.42
CA LYS A 296 3.97 10.36 5.51
C LYS A 296 4.22 8.89 5.22
N VAL A 297 5.03 8.24 6.05
CA VAL A 297 5.33 6.81 5.95
C VAL A 297 4.61 6.09 7.07
N THR A 298 3.62 5.27 6.73
CA THR A 298 2.84 4.50 7.69
C THR A 298 3.28 3.04 7.69
N TYR A 299 3.70 2.52 8.84
CA TYR A 299 4.21 1.16 8.98
C TYR A 299 4.03 0.62 10.40
N ALA A 300 4.10 -0.69 10.57
CA ALA A 300 4.28 -1.34 11.86
C ALA A 300 5.70 -1.92 11.94
N ALA A 301 6.30 -1.91 13.13
CA ALA A 301 7.66 -2.41 13.34
C ALA A 301 7.74 -3.15 14.67
N ASP A 302 8.54 -4.22 14.69
CA ASP A 302 8.82 -4.95 15.93
C ASP A 302 10.01 -4.35 16.69
N LYS A 303 10.30 -4.92 17.87
CA LYS A 303 11.40 -4.48 18.73
C LYS A 303 12.79 -4.67 18.09
N SER A 304 12.94 -5.65 17.20
CA SER A 304 14.21 -5.95 16.53
C SER A 304 14.59 -4.80 15.59
N ALA A 305 13.62 -4.30 14.83
CA ALA A 305 13.81 -3.19 13.90
C ALA A 305 14.05 -1.86 14.62
N VAL A 306 13.40 -1.62 15.76
CA VAL A 306 13.50 -0.31 16.45
C VAL A 306 14.89 -0.06 17.06
N ALA A 307 15.63 -1.12 17.39
CA ALA A 307 16.95 -0.99 18.00
C ALA A 307 18.01 -0.41 17.03
N SER A 308 17.92 -0.70 15.73
CA SER A 308 18.95 -0.30 14.76
C SER A 308 18.45 0.00 13.35
N GLY A 309 17.19 -0.35 13.05
CA GLY A 309 16.56 -0.21 11.76
C GLY A 309 16.33 1.26 11.38
N LYS A 310 16.69 1.58 10.15
CA LYS A 310 16.43 2.85 9.49
C LYS A 310 15.90 2.58 8.11
N TYR A 311 15.07 3.47 7.59
CA TYR A 311 14.74 3.47 6.17
C TYR A 311 15.38 4.67 5.47
N GLU A 312 15.67 4.47 4.20
CA GLU A 312 16.14 5.49 3.29
C GLU A 312 15.13 5.66 2.15
N LEU A 313 14.66 6.90 1.97
CA LEU A 313 13.86 7.34 0.85
C LEU A 313 14.77 8.04 -0.17
N HIS A 314 14.78 7.57 -1.41
CA HIS A 314 15.55 8.16 -2.51
C HIS A 314 14.60 8.59 -3.61
N VAL A 315 14.58 9.88 -3.96
CA VAL A 315 13.77 10.44 -5.05
C VAL A 315 14.56 11.53 -5.76
N ALA A 316 14.78 11.37 -7.06
CA ALA A 316 15.64 12.27 -7.84
C ALA A 316 17.02 12.46 -7.15
N ASP A 317 17.41 13.70 -6.84
CA ASP A 317 18.66 14.03 -6.13
C ASP A 317 18.49 14.08 -4.60
N ALA A 318 17.31 13.78 -4.08
CA ALA A 318 16.99 13.89 -2.66
C ALA A 318 17.03 12.51 -1.98
N THR A 319 17.82 12.41 -0.91
CA THR A 319 17.84 11.26 -0.01
C THR A 319 17.42 11.68 1.38
N LYS A 320 16.53 10.92 2.00
CA LYS A 320 16.10 11.12 3.38
C LYS A 320 16.22 9.82 4.17
N VAL A 321 16.83 9.92 5.34
CA VAL A 321 17.00 8.78 6.26
C VAL A 321 16.26 9.07 7.55
N ALA A 322 15.55 8.07 8.09
CA ALA A 322 14.87 8.15 9.37
C ALA A 322 14.95 6.80 10.11
N SER A 323 14.97 6.88 11.44
CA SER A 323 14.95 5.70 12.30
C SER A 323 13.54 5.15 12.44
N VAL A 324 13.42 3.82 12.40
CA VAL A 324 12.16 3.12 12.63
C VAL A 324 11.72 3.33 14.08
N ARG A 325 10.42 3.58 14.27
CA ARG A 325 9.80 3.76 15.59
C ARG A 325 8.85 2.62 15.88
N GLN A 326 8.76 2.25 17.16
CA GLN A 326 7.77 1.27 17.59
C GLN A 326 6.42 1.97 17.79
N GLY A 327 5.35 1.35 17.28
CA GLY A 327 3.99 1.64 17.72
C GLY A 327 3.65 0.98 19.06
N THR A 328 2.51 1.32 19.62
CA THR A 328 1.91 0.52 20.71
C THR A 328 1.56 -0.86 20.15
N ASP A 329 1.90 -1.95 20.85
CA ASP A 329 1.75 -3.35 20.42
C ASP A 329 0.79 -3.61 19.23
N GLY A 330 1.35 -3.74 18.02
CA GLY A 330 0.61 -4.07 16.80
C GLY A 330 -0.03 -2.89 16.05
N GLU A 331 0.13 -1.66 16.53
CA GLU A 331 -0.38 -0.44 15.91
C GLU A 331 0.58 0.11 14.85
N PHE A 332 0.02 0.60 13.75
CA PHE A 332 0.78 1.30 12.72
C PHE A 332 1.13 2.71 13.19
N VAL A 333 2.41 3.08 13.06
CA VAL A 333 2.90 4.44 13.28
C VAL A 333 3.01 5.17 11.96
N THR A 334 2.91 6.50 12.00
CA THR A 334 3.20 7.35 10.85
C THR A 334 4.37 8.28 11.17
N ASP A 335 5.43 8.15 10.37
CA ASP A 335 6.54 9.09 10.35
C ASP A 335 6.27 10.21 9.34
N GLU A 336 6.75 11.40 9.66
CA GLU A 336 6.70 12.54 8.76
C GLU A 336 8.11 13.04 8.46
N VAL A 337 8.45 13.08 7.18
CA VAL A 337 9.73 13.62 6.70
C VAL A 337 9.49 14.54 5.51
N PHE A 338 10.44 15.42 5.18
CA PHE A 338 10.30 16.34 4.06
C PHE A 338 11.31 16.01 2.95
N ILE A 339 10.83 15.94 1.71
CA ILE A 339 11.63 15.68 0.51
C ILE A 339 11.31 16.73 -0.55
N ALA A 340 12.34 17.36 -1.14
CA ALA A 340 12.17 18.32 -2.21
C ALA A 340 12.31 17.65 -3.57
N ILE A 341 11.23 17.63 -4.36
CA ILE A 341 11.29 17.24 -5.78
C ILE A 341 11.22 18.53 -6.60
N LYS A 342 12.34 18.88 -7.24
CA LYS A 342 12.55 20.20 -7.86
C LYS A 342 12.11 20.28 -9.32
N THR A 343 11.94 19.14 -9.98
CA THR A 343 11.60 19.05 -11.40
C THR A 343 10.28 18.32 -11.60
N SER A 344 9.53 18.72 -12.62
CA SER A 344 8.34 17.99 -13.05
C SER A 344 8.77 16.87 -14.01
N GLY A 345 7.88 15.90 -14.21
CA GLY A 345 8.13 14.74 -15.05
C GLY A 345 8.09 13.44 -14.27
N GLU A 346 8.61 12.39 -14.89
CA GLU A 346 8.72 11.08 -14.26
C GLU A 346 9.90 11.05 -13.29
N HIS A 347 9.62 10.44 -12.15
CA HIS A 347 10.56 10.20 -11.07
C HIS A 347 10.36 8.79 -10.56
N THR A 348 11.33 8.35 -9.77
CA THR A 348 11.30 7.08 -9.10
C THR A 348 11.54 7.32 -7.62
N LEU A 349 10.69 6.73 -6.77
CA LEU A 349 10.89 6.71 -5.33
C LEU A 349 11.33 5.32 -4.92
N GLN A 350 12.52 5.23 -4.33
CA GLN A 350 13.02 3.99 -3.75
C GLN A 350 12.94 4.06 -2.23
N PHE A 351 12.48 2.97 -1.62
CA PHE A 351 12.46 2.79 -0.17
C PHE A 351 13.35 1.61 0.18
N LYS A 352 14.42 1.87 0.95
CA LYS A 352 15.44 0.89 1.31
C LYS A 352 15.56 0.74 2.81
N ALA A 353 15.85 -0.48 3.26
CA ALA A 353 16.13 -0.76 4.67
C ALA A 353 17.63 -0.64 4.96
N GLN A 354 17.97 -0.23 6.18
CA GLN A 354 19.32 -0.18 6.71
C GLN A 354 19.32 -0.63 8.17
N GLY A 355 20.40 -1.26 8.61
CA GLY A 355 20.58 -1.72 9.99
C GLY A 355 20.59 -3.23 10.09
N SER A 356 20.27 -3.75 11.27
CA SER A 356 20.17 -5.18 11.56
C SER A 356 18.84 -5.48 12.22
N PHE A 357 18.05 -6.37 11.63
CA PHE A 357 16.71 -6.71 12.07
C PHE A 357 16.39 -8.15 11.64
N GLU A 358 15.48 -8.81 12.34
CA GLU A 358 14.93 -10.10 11.90
C GLU A 358 13.75 -9.87 10.95
N HIS A 359 12.94 -8.89 11.29
CA HIS A 359 11.88 -8.34 10.46
C HIS A 359 11.96 -6.82 10.57
N PHE A 360 11.96 -6.13 9.44
CA PHE A 360 12.14 -4.69 9.37
C PHE A 360 10.85 -3.95 9.72
N ILE A 361 9.90 -3.92 8.78
CA ILE A 361 8.61 -3.27 8.94
C ILE A 361 7.55 -3.99 8.10
N ASP A 362 6.30 -3.87 8.54
CA ASP A 362 5.12 -4.03 7.70
C ASP A 362 4.73 -2.64 7.16
N LEU A 363 5.09 -2.35 5.91
CA LEU A 363 4.87 -1.04 5.29
C LEU A 363 3.45 -0.95 4.72
N MET A 364 2.64 -0.03 5.24
CA MET A 364 1.23 0.14 4.88
C MET A 364 1.01 1.15 3.76
N SER A 365 1.66 2.31 3.85
CA SER A 365 1.49 3.35 2.84
C SER A 365 2.58 4.39 2.89
N ILE A 366 2.90 4.98 1.73
CA ILE A 366 3.68 6.22 1.64
C ILE A 366 2.83 7.25 0.92
N GLN A 367 2.58 8.38 1.57
CA GLN A 367 1.88 9.52 0.97
C GLN A 367 2.81 10.71 0.89
N LEU A 368 2.90 11.36 -0.27
CA LEU A 368 3.58 12.65 -0.42
C LEU A 368 2.53 13.73 -0.60
N ALA A 369 2.42 14.64 0.36
CA ALA A 369 1.55 15.81 0.28
C ALA A 369 2.39 17.09 0.10
N PRO A 370 1.96 18.09 -0.70
CA PRO A 370 2.64 19.36 -0.78
C PRO A 370 2.79 19.97 0.63
N ALA A 371 4.01 20.33 1.02
CA ALA A 371 4.23 21.01 2.29
C ALA A 371 3.50 22.36 2.25
N THR A 372 2.55 22.55 3.16
CA THR A 372 1.90 23.85 3.33
C THR A 372 2.93 24.83 3.83
N GLY A 373 3.23 25.87 3.03
CA GLY A 373 4.05 26.98 3.48
C GLY A 373 3.36 27.63 4.68
N SER A 374 3.96 27.50 5.86
CA SER A 374 3.57 28.28 7.04
C SER A 374 4.12 29.69 6.94
#